data_AF-A0A4D4LF20-F1
#
_entry.id   AF-A0A4D4LF20-F1
#
_cell.length_a   1.000
_cell.length_b   1.000
_cell.length_c   1.000
_cell.angle_alpha   90.00
_cell.angle_beta   90.00
_cell.angle_gamma   90.00
#
_symmetry.space_group_name_H-M   'P 1'
#
loop_
_entity.id
_entity.type
_entity.pdbx_description
1 polymer ?
#
loop_
_entity_poly.entity_id
_entity_poly.type
_entity_poly.pdbx_seq_one_letter_code
_entity_poly.pdbx_strand_id
1 'polypeptide(L)'
;MLERDEERERLARLIARGRSVRVTGPSGAGRSTLLEAVASDCERLAPDGVVRLSGYHRTPTDLLHDLYAAVFSAPLYRPDRAELMEAIQEIGAVVVLDDIEFGGAALDEFLDATPNARS
;
A
#
# COMPACT_ATOMS: atom_id res chain seq x y z
N MET A 1 -14.94 -18.09 12.75
CA MET A 1 -13.85 -17.13 13.01
C MET A 1 -12.49 -17.64 12.53
N LEU A 2 -12.24 -18.96 12.37
CA LEU A 2 -10.96 -19.47 11.85
C LEU A 2 -10.58 -18.97 10.44
N GLU A 3 -11.53 -18.91 9.50
CA GLU A 3 -11.23 -18.50 8.11
C GLU A 3 -10.61 -17.10 8.01
N ARG A 4 -11.01 -16.16 8.89
CA ARG A 4 -10.45 -14.80 8.90
C ARG A 4 -9.05 -14.75 9.49
N ASP A 5 -8.76 -15.57 10.49
CA ASP A 5 -7.45 -15.62 11.13
C ASP A 5 -6.41 -16.28 10.20
N GLU A 6 -6.79 -17.33 9.46
CA GLU A 6 -5.94 -17.95 8.44
C GLU A 6 -5.66 -17.01 7.25
N GLU A 7 -6.68 -16.28 6.79
CA GLU A 7 -6.54 -15.27 5.74
C GLU A 7 -5.59 -14.15 6.18
N ARG A 8 -5.72 -13.68 7.44
CA ARG A 8 -4.85 -12.66 8.04
C ARG A 8 -3.40 -13.13 8.10
N GLU A 9 -3.16 -14.34 8.61
CA GLU A 9 -1.80 -14.90 8.73
C GLU A 9 -1.16 -15.15 7.35
N ARG A 10 -1.97 -15.55 6.36
CA ARG A 10 -1.53 -15.69 4.97
C ARG A 10 -1.15 -14.33 4.35
N LEU A 11 -1.97 -13.30 4.55
CA LEU A 11 -1.70 -11.94 4.11
C LEU A 11 -0.41 -11.39 4.74
N ALA A 12 -0.27 -11.50 6.06
CA ALA A 12 0.92 -11.07 6.79
C ALA A 12 2.19 -11.76 6.27
N ARG A 13 2.14 -13.07 6.00
CA ARG A 13 3.27 -13.82 5.43
C ARG A 13 3.65 -13.39 4.02
N LEU A 14 2.69 -12.99 3.20
CA LEU A 14 2.96 -12.50 1.84
C LEU A 14 3.59 -11.10 1.88
N ILE A 15 3.07 -10.23 2.74
CA ILE A 15 3.59 -8.87 2.95
C ILE A 15 4.99 -8.90 3.56
N ALA A 16 5.25 -9.78 4.53
CA ALA A 16 6.57 -9.96 5.15
C ALA A 16 7.66 -10.40 4.14
N ARG A 17 7.28 -10.87 2.95
CA ARG A 17 8.21 -11.23 1.87
C ARG A 17 8.44 -10.07 0.89
N GLY A 18 7.98 -8.86 1.22
CA GLY A 18 8.07 -7.69 0.35
C GLY A 18 7.13 -7.76 -0.86
N ARG A 19 6.12 -8.65 -0.86
CA ARG A 19 5.24 -8.81 -2.02
C ARG A 19 4.01 -7.94 -1.88
N SER A 20 3.71 -7.17 -2.92
CA SER A 20 2.44 -6.46 -3.04
C SER A 20 1.29 -7.46 -3.12
N VAL A 21 0.32 -7.35 -2.21
CA VAL A 21 -0.85 -8.23 -2.16
C VAL A 21 -2.10 -7.46 -2.52
N ARG A 22 -2.78 -7.89 -3.58
CA ARG A 22 -4.10 -7.39 -3.94
C ARG A 22 -5.17 -8.20 -3.24
N VAL A 23 -5.99 -7.53 -2.42
CA VAL A 23 -7.16 -8.13 -1.76
C VAL A 23 -8.41 -7.73 -2.52
N THR A 24 -8.97 -8.65 -3.31
CA THR A 24 -10.24 -8.46 -4.03
C THR A 24 -11.37 -9.22 -3.36
N GLY A 25 -12.51 -8.57 -3.14
CA GLY A 25 -13.70 -9.21 -2.59
C GLY A 25 -14.92 -8.29 -2.63
N PRO A 26 -16.14 -8.85 -2.51
CA PRO A 26 -17.38 -8.09 -2.60
C PRO A 26 -17.43 -6.95 -1.58
N SER A 27 -18.05 -5.83 -1.97
CA SER A 27 -18.23 -4.66 -1.10
C SER A 27 -18.98 -5.06 0.17
N GLY A 28 -18.50 -4.61 1.34
CA GLY A 28 -19.13 -4.91 2.64
C GLY A 28 -18.62 -6.16 3.37
N ALA A 29 -17.65 -6.91 2.82
CA ALA A 29 -17.10 -8.10 3.47
C ALA A 29 -16.21 -7.82 4.72
N GLY A 30 -16.12 -6.59 5.21
CA GLY A 30 -15.23 -6.23 6.33
C GLY A 30 -13.74 -6.28 5.98
N ARG A 31 -13.39 -5.90 4.73
CA ARG A 31 -11.99 -5.83 4.24
C ARG A 31 -11.16 -4.86 5.06
N SER A 32 -11.71 -3.69 5.38
CA SER A 32 -11.00 -2.67 6.16
C SER A 32 -10.59 -3.21 7.53
N THR A 33 -11.46 -3.97 8.21
CA THR A 33 -11.14 -4.61 9.49
C THR A 33 -10.06 -5.68 9.37
N LEU A 34 -10.07 -6.47 8.29
CA LEU A 34 -9.01 -7.45 8.02
C LEU A 34 -7.67 -6.76 7.75
N LEU A 35 -7.68 -5.71 6.92
CA LEU A 35 -6.50 -4.93 6.58
C LEU A 35 -5.93 -4.19 7.79
N GLU A 36 -6.78 -3.69 8.69
CA GLU A 36 -6.37 -3.05 9.94
C GLU A 36 -5.73 -4.05 10.91
N ALA A 37 -6.28 -5.27 10.99
CA ALA A 37 -5.68 -6.34 11.77
C ALA A 37 -4.34 -6.80 11.18
N VAL A 38 -4.21 -6.90 9.85
CA VAL A 38 -2.94 -7.20 9.17
C VAL A 38 -1.95 -6.05 9.38
N ALA A 39 -2.41 -4.80 9.30
CA ALA A 39 -1.58 -3.61 9.48
C ALA A 39 -0.95 -3.59 10.88
N SER A 40 -1.75 -3.87 11.91
CA SER A 40 -1.26 -3.98 13.29
C SER A 40 -0.21 -5.08 13.47
N ASP A 41 -0.32 -6.22 12.77
CA ASP A 41 0.74 -7.23 12.77
C ASP A 41 1.99 -6.77 11.99
N CYS A 42 1.79 -5.94 10.96
CA CYS A 42 2.85 -5.41 10.11
C CYS A 42 3.60 -4.23 10.72
N GLU A 43 3.12 -3.60 11.80
CA GLU A 43 3.87 -2.55 12.52
C GLU A 43 5.26 -3.04 12.98
N ARG A 44 5.42 -4.35 13.20
CA ARG A 44 6.73 -4.96 13.50
C ARG A 44 7.56 -5.32 12.27
N LEU A 45 6.96 -5.33 11.08
CA LEU A 45 7.55 -5.78 9.82
C LEU A 45 7.99 -4.63 8.92
N ALA A 46 7.27 -3.49 8.98
CA ALA A 46 7.50 -2.32 8.15
C ALA A 46 8.00 -1.15 9.02
N PRO A 47 9.22 -0.63 8.81
CA PRO A 47 9.76 0.49 9.60
C PRO A 47 8.91 1.75 9.48
N ASP A 48 8.29 1.98 8.32
CA ASP A 48 7.41 3.14 8.06
C ASP A 48 5.92 2.81 8.32
N GLY A 49 5.63 1.62 8.84
CA GLY A 49 4.28 1.18 9.18
C GLY A 49 3.39 0.88 7.96
N VAL A 50 2.09 1.13 8.09
CA VAL A 50 1.09 0.86 7.06
C VAL A 50 0.42 2.13 6.60
N VAL A 51 0.47 2.39 5.29
CA VAL A 51 -0.13 3.57 4.65
C VAL A 51 -1.37 3.16 3.89
N ARG A 52 -2.47 3.86 4.12
CA ARG A 52 -3.74 3.65 3.41
C ARG A 52 -3.97 4.77 2.41
N LEU A 53 -4.17 4.41 1.15
CA LEU A 53 -4.48 5.34 0.07
C LEU A 53 -5.79 4.92 -0.62
N SER A 54 -6.53 5.90 -1.12
CA SER A 54 -7.72 5.67 -1.95
C SER A 54 -7.38 6.00 -3.40
N GLY A 55 -7.67 5.07 -4.30
CA GLY A 55 -7.56 5.27 -5.75
C GLY A 55 -8.76 5.99 -6.37
N TYR A 56 -9.76 6.37 -5.56
CA TYR A 56 -10.98 7.01 -6.04
C TYR A 56 -10.67 8.38 -6.66
N HIS A 57 -10.94 8.55 -7.95
CA HIS A 57 -10.56 9.76 -8.71
C HIS A 57 -9.08 10.15 -8.58
N ARG A 58 -8.18 9.16 -8.45
CA ARG A 58 -6.72 9.39 -8.35
C ARG A 58 -5.97 8.72 -9.49
N THR A 59 -4.93 9.39 -9.98
CA THR A 59 -3.96 8.80 -10.91
C THR A 59 -2.83 8.09 -10.15
N PRO A 60 -2.03 7.22 -10.80
CA PRO A 60 -0.85 6.62 -10.18
C PRO A 60 0.10 7.66 -9.59
N THR A 61 0.30 8.78 -10.29
CA THR A 61 1.14 9.88 -9.81
C THR A 61 0.56 10.54 -8.56
N ASP A 62 -0.77 10.73 -8.49
CA ASP A 62 -1.40 11.26 -7.29
C ASP A 62 -1.20 10.32 -6.09
N LEU A 63 -1.27 9.00 -6.31
CA LEU A 63 -1.01 8.01 -5.26
C LEU A 63 0.44 8.02 -4.77
N LEU A 64 1.42 8.24 -5.65
CA LEU A 64 2.82 8.37 -5.25
C LEU A 64 3.02 9.62 -4.37
N HIS A 65 2.37 10.74 -4.72
CA HIS A 65 2.38 11.93 -3.88
C HIS A 65 1.65 11.73 -2.55
N ASP A 66 0.48 11.06 -2.55
CA ASP A 66 -0.26 10.76 -1.33
C ASP A 66 0.54 9.81 -0.42
N LEU A 67 1.27 8.83 -1.00
CA LEU A 67 2.20 7.96 -0.28
C LEU A 67 3.33 8.75 0.38
N TYR A 68 4.00 9.61 -0.39
CA TYR A 68 5.07 10.46 0.13
C TYR A 68 4.55 11.34 1.27
N ALA A 69 3.42 12.02 1.07
CA ALA A 69 2.83 12.90 2.06
C ALA A 69 2.48 12.15 3.37
N ALA A 70 2.01 10.91 3.25
CA ALA A 70 1.67 10.07 4.39
C ALA A 70 2.91 9.61 5.17
N VAL A 71 3.95 9.11 4.50
CA VAL A 71 5.15 8.59 5.17
C VAL A 71 6.00 9.71 5.77
N PHE A 72 6.25 10.76 5.00
CA PHE A 72 7.10 11.88 5.44
C PHE A 72 6.35 12.92 6.28
N SER A 73 5.05 12.70 6.57
CA SER A 73 4.18 13.66 7.27
C SER A 73 4.27 15.08 6.70
N ALA A 74 4.40 15.18 5.37
CA ALA A 74 4.68 16.42 4.65
C ALA A 74 3.55 16.76 3.64
N PRO A 75 2.29 16.97 4.09
CA PRO A 75 1.14 17.13 3.20
C PRO A 75 1.17 18.39 2.32
N LEU A 76 2.01 19.37 2.68
CA LEU A 76 2.16 20.62 1.93
C LEU A 76 3.40 20.63 1.03
N TYR A 77 4.24 19.59 1.10
CA TYR A 77 5.43 19.49 0.28
C TYR A 77 5.12 18.68 -0.98
N ARG A 78 5.44 19.25 -2.14
CA ARG A 78 5.37 18.56 -3.42
C ARG A 78 6.79 18.40 -3.97
N PRO A 79 7.44 17.25 -3.71
CA PRO A 79 8.72 16.95 -4.32
C PRO A 79 8.59 16.94 -5.84
N ASP A 80 9.68 17.24 -6.53
CA ASP A 80 9.73 17.00 -7.97
C ASP A 80 9.75 15.48 -8.27
N ARG A 81 9.65 15.11 -9.54
CA ARG A 81 9.57 13.69 -9.93
C ARG A 81 10.83 12.90 -9.54
N ALA A 82 12.02 13.50 -9.60
CA ALA A 82 13.25 12.77 -9.30
C ALA A 82 13.33 12.50 -7.79
N GLU A 83 13.08 13.54 -6.98
CA GLU A 83 13.05 13.44 -5.52
C GLU A 83 11.96 12.49 -5.03
N LEU A 84 10.76 12.53 -5.64
CA LEU A 84 9.66 11.62 -5.31
C LEU A 84 10.07 10.17 -5.52
N MET A 85 10.68 9.86 -6.66
CA MET A 85 11.08 8.49 -6.99
C MET A 85 12.25 7.99 -6.14
N GLU A 86 13.17 8.87 -5.74
CA GLU A 86 14.26 8.53 -4.82
C GLU A 86 13.70 8.24 -3.42
N ALA A 87 12.86 9.13 -2.90
CA ALA A 87 12.24 8.97 -1.59
C ALA A 87 11.36 7.72 -1.52
N ILE A 88 10.54 7.45 -2.54
CA ILE A 88 9.66 6.27 -2.56
C ILE A 88 10.44 4.96 -2.54
N GLN A 89 11.64 4.91 -3.14
CA GLN A 89 12.49 3.72 -3.09
C GLN A 89 13.03 3.41 -1.69
N GLU A 90 13.10 4.40 -0.81
CA GLU A 90 13.54 4.23 0.58
C GLU A 90 12.38 3.81 1.52
N ILE A 91 11.13 3.95 1.07
CA ILE A 91 9.94 3.65 1.88
C ILE A 91 9.83 2.14 2.11
N GLY A 92 9.98 1.73 3.37
CA GLY A 92 9.71 0.39 3.87
C GLY A 92 8.28 0.22 4.40
N ALA A 93 7.29 0.86 3.79
CA ALA A 93 5.89 0.80 4.20
C ALA A 93 5.10 -0.30 3.52
N VAL A 94 4.09 -0.82 4.21
CA VAL A 94 3.01 -1.61 3.58
C VAL A 94 1.97 -0.64 3.04
N VAL A 95 1.74 -0.63 1.73
CA VAL A 95 0.75 0.25 1.09
C VAL A 95 -0.54 -0.52 0.83
N VAL A 96 -1.64 -0.01 1.37
CA VAL A 96 -3.00 -0.52 1.17
C VAL A 96 -3.74 0.44 0.26
N LEU A 97 -4.15 -0.05 -0.92
CA LEU A 97 -4.91 0.71 -1.91
C LEU A 97 -6.37 0.23 -1.93
N ASP A 98 -7.31 1.14 -1.64
CA ASP A 98 -8.76 0.91 -1.75
C ASP A 98 -9.33 1.66 -2.97
N ASP A 99 -10.48 1.22 -3.50
CA ASP A 99 -11.28 1.90 -4.55
C ASP A 99 -10.50 2.36 -5.79
N ILE A 100 -9.57 1.52 -6.27
CA ILE A 100 -8.81 1.78 -7.50
C ILE A 100 -9.74 1.79 -8.71
N GLU A 101 -9.84 2.93 -9.39
CA GLU A 101 -10.61 3.08 -10.64
C GLU A 101 -9.74 2.93 -11.90
N PHE A 102 -8.41 2.96 -11.77
CA PHE A 102 -7.48 2.81 -12.89
C PHE A 102 -7.12 1.35 -13.19
N GLY A 103 -6.84 1.07 -14.47
CA GLY A 103 -6.57 -0.29 -14.96
C GLY A 103 -5.24 -0.90 -14.48
N GLY A 104 -5.07 -2.20 -14.74
CA GLY A 104 -3.90 -2.97 -14.30
C GLY A 104 -2.55 -2.34 -14.66
N ALA A 105 -2.37 -1.86 -15.89
CA ALA A 105 -1.11 -1.26 -16.33
C ALA A 105 -0.73 0.02 -15.56
N ALA A 106 -1.72 0.82 -15.16
CA ALA A 106 -1.49 2.02 -14.34
C ALA A 106 -1.17 1.66 -12.88
N LEU A 107 -1.69 0.53 -12.39
CA LEU A 107 -1.26 -0.03 -11.11
C LEU A 107 0.15 -0.60 -11.19
N ASP A 108 0.49 -1.27 -12.29
CA ASP A 108 1.83 -1.82 -12.49
C ASP A 108 2.87 -0.69 -12.48
N GLU A 109 2.57 0.47 -13.07
CA GLU A 109 3.42 1.67 -12.98
C GLU A 109 3.61 2.17 -11.54
N PHE A 110 2.53 2.20 -10.74
CA PHE A 110 2.62 2.54 -9.32
C PHE A 110 3.46 1.52 -8.56
N LEU A 111 3.26 0.23 -8.83
CA LEU A 111 4.00 -0.85 -8.20
C LEU A 111 5.49 -0.75 -8.55
N ASP A 112 5.84 -0.61 -9.82
CA ASP A 112 7.23 -0.47 -10.31
C ASP A 112 7.97 0.71 -9.69
N ALA A 113 7.23 1.77 -9.31
CA ALA A 113 7.80 2.92 -8.61
C ALA A 113 8.08 2.65 -7.12
N THR A 114 7.43 1.64 -6.52
CA THR A 114 7.63 1.25 -5.12
C THR A 114 8.62 0.09 -4.97
N PRO A 115 9.45 0.07 -3.91
CA PRO A 115 10.53 -0.90 -3.74
C PRO A 115 10.04 -2.37 -3.64
N ASN A 116 8.78 -2.58 -3.26
CA ASN A 116 8.17 -3.92 -3.09
C ASN A 116 7.78 -4.62 -4.41
N ALA A 117 7.89 -3.98 -5.59
CA ALA A 117 7.55 -4.62 -6.85
C ALA A 117 8.68 -5.50 -7.44
N ARG A 118 9.90 -5.40 -6.92
CA ARG A 118 11.05 -6.20 -7.39
C ARG A 118 11.23 -7.48 -6.55
N SER A 119 10.36 -8.47 -6.72
CA SER A 119 10.69 -9.88 -6.38
C SER A 119 9.84 -10.90 -7.12
#